data_AF-A0A924DI36-F1
#
_entry.id   AF-A0A924DI36-F1
#
_cell.length_a   1.000
_cell.length_b   1.000
_cell.length_c   1.000
_cell.angle_alpha   90.00
_cell.angle_beta   90.00
_cell.angle_gamma   90.00
#
_symmetry.space_group_name_H-M   'P 1'
#
loop_
_entity.id
_entity.type
_entity.pdbx_description
1 polymer ?
#
loop_
_entity_poly.entity_id
_entity_poly.type
_entity_poly.pdbx_seq_one_letter_code
_entity_poly.pdbx_strand_id
1 'polypeptide(L)'
;MKKAFSFLLFSILFKSSFSQDNNYKVENAQQRQATYIINQIEKNNIDSIYKYFDPNYLKNKNVKIKKTLAKFYLDHEAMNPLAKRDVTLVWPTGYNLFRFRYFDSTGTALQIDLSYKKDDINSKIFLLETIDKETLKKQRESSLKG
;
A
#
# COMPACT_ATOMS: atom_id res chain seq x y z
N MET A 1 25.58 62.47 -2.29
CA MET A 1 24.95 61.50 -1.37
C MET A 1 23.90 60.70 -2.14
N LYS A 2 24.25 59.50 -2.61
CA LYS A 2 23.38 58.67 -3.45
C LYS A 2 22.49 57.82 -2.53
N LYS A 3 21.18 57.96 -2.72
CA LYS A 3 20.13 57.21 -2.02
C LYS A 3 19.96 55.81 -2.64
N ALA A 4 19.58 54.90 -1.77
CA ALA A 4 18.82 53.67 -2.01
C ALA A 4 19.43 52.64 -2.96
N PHE A 5 20.01 51.59 -2.37
CA PHE A 5 20.08 50.27 -2.98
C PHE A 5 19.36 49.29 -2.06
N SER A 6 18.04 49.26 -2.19
CA SER A 6 17.22 48.21 -1.63
C SER A 6 16.37 47.72 -2.79
N PHE A 7 16.73 46.58 -3.36
CA PHE A 7 15.79 45.68 -4.04
C PHE A 7 16.51 44.40 -4.44
N LEU A 8 15.74 43.31 -4.42
CA LEU A 8 16.02 42.00 -5.02
C LEU A 8 16.92 41.04 -4.25
N LEU A 9 16.34 40.43 -3.20
CA LEU A 9 16.62 39.04 -2.86
C LEU A 9 15.41 38.39 -2.17
N PHE A 10 14.27 38.36 -2.88
CA PHE A 10 13.04 37.69 -2.41
C PHE A 10 12.39 36.79 -3.47
N SER A 11 13.18 36.21 -4.38
CA SER A 11 12.68 35.35 -5.46
C SER A 11 13.13 33.89 -5.38
N ILE A 12 13.78 33.46 -4.30
CA ILE A 12 14.31 32.08 -4.18
C ILE A 12 13.35 31.12 -3.45
N LEU A 13 12.24 31.61 -2.85
CA LEU A 13 11.40 30.78 -1.97
C LEU A 13 10.17 30.12 -2.61
N PHE A 14 9.94 30.22 -3.92
CA PHE A 14 8.66 29.77 -4.53
C PHE A 14 8.71 28.53 -5.44
N LYS A 15 9.75 27.69 -5.39
CA LYS A 15 9.84 26.51 -6.29
C LYS A 15 9.39 25.15 -5.72
N SER A 16 8.88 25.03 -4.50
CA SER A 16 8.60 23.72 -3.90
C SER A 16 7.12 23.34 -3.69
N SER A 17 6.14 24.21 -3.99
CA SER A 17 4.74 23.95 -3.63
C SER A 17 3.95 23.03 -4.59
N PHE A 18 4.40 22.83 -5.83
CA PHE A 18 3.62 22.05 -6.81
C PHE A 18 3.83 20.52 -6.71
N SER A 19 4.93 20.07 -6.10
CA SER A 19 5.24 18.62 -6.01
C SER A 19 4.49 17.93 -4.87
N GLN A 20 4.17 18.63 -3.77
CA GLN A 20 3.49 18.02 -2.62
C GLN A 20 2.02 17.67 -2.94
N ASP A 21 1.31 18.57 -3.62
CA ASP A 21 -0.11 18.38 -3.95
C ASP A 21 -0.36 17.21 -4.91
N ASN A 22 0.53 17.02 -5.89
CA ASN A 22 0.39 15.91 -6.85
C ASN A 22 0.69 14.55 -6.22
N ASN A 23 1.72 14.47 -5.37
CA ASN A 23 2.07 13.22 -4.69
C ASN A 23 0.93 12.76 -3.77
N TYR A 24 0.35 13.70 -3.00
CA TYR A 24 -0.80 13.42 -2.14
C TYR A 24 -2.02 12.93 -2.93
N LYS A 25 -2.27 13.48 -4.13
CA LYS A 25 -3.36 13.01 -5.01
C LYS A 25 -3.13 11.59 -5.52
N VAL A 26 -1.90 11.27 -5.92
CA VAL A 26 -1.51 9.92 -6.37
C VAL A 26 -1.72 8.91 -5.25
N GLU A 27 -1.16 9.18 -4.07
CA GLU A 27 -1.27 8.29 -2.91
C GLU A 27 -2.74 8.05 -2.51
N ASN A 28 -3.56 9.09 -2.45
CA ASN A 28 -4.99 8.95 -2.13
C ASN A 28 -5.79 8.16 -3.18
N ALA A 29 -5.45 8.32 -4.47
CA ALA A 29 -6.11 7.55 -5.53
C ALA A 29 -5.74 6.07 -5.42
N GLN A 30 -4.46 5.77 -5.23
CA GLN A 30 -3.96 4.41 -5.04
C GLN A 30 -4.50 3.77 -3.76
N GLN A 31 -4.58 4.50 -2.65
CA GLN A 31 -5.15 4.00 -1.39
C GLN A 31 -6.62 3.63 -1.53
N ARG A 32 -7.42 4.45 -2.24
CA ARG A 32 -8.83 4.16 -2.52
C ARG A 32 -8.98 2.89 -3.36
N GLN A 33 -8.14 2.73 -4.39
CA GLN A 33 -8.12 1.52 -5.20
C GLN A 33 -7.72 0.29 -4.37
N ALA A 34 -6.64 0.40 -3.59
CA ALA A 34 -6.17 -0.66 -2.71
C ALA A 34 -7.26 -1.11 -1.72
N THR A 35 -7.93 -0.14 -1.07
CA THR A 35 -9.03 -0.41 -0.13
C THR A 35 -10.20 -1.12 -0.82
N TYR A 36 -10.58 -0.67 -2.02
CA TYR A 36 -11.62 -1.33 -2.79
C TYR A 36 -11.27 -2.79 -3.10
N ILE A 37 -10.03 -3.04 -3.51
CA ILE A 37 -9.53 -4.38 -3.86
C ILE A 37 -9.58 -5.31 -2.65
N ILE A 38 -9.07 -4.86 -1.50
CA ILE A 38 -9.14 -5.61 -0.25
C ILE A 38 -10.58 -5.92 0.13
N ASN A 39 -11.49 -4.94 0.06
CA ASN A 39 -12.92 -5.16 0.33
C ASN A 39 -13.56 -6.21 -0.61
N GLN A 40 -13.11 -6.34 -1.86
CA GLN A 40 -13.60 -7.39 -2.75
C GLN A 40 -13.04 -8.76 -2.37
N ILE A 41 -11.76 -8.84 -1.98
CA ILE A 41 -11.15 -10.10 -1.52
C ILE A 41 -11.86 -10.61 -0.26
N GLU A 42 -12.11 -9.74 0.71
CA GLU A 42 -12.86 -10.04 1.95
C GLU A 42 -14.27 -10.58 1.67
N LYS A 43 -14.87 -10.22 0.53
CA LYS A 43 -16.21 -10.67 0.09
C LYS A 43 -16.16 -11.88 -0.87
N ASN A 44 -15.00 -12.52 -1.02
CA ASN A 44 -14.74 -13.59 -1.98
C ASN A 44 -14.99 -13.21 -3.46
N ASN A 45 -14.96 -11.91 -3.79
CA ASN A 45 -15.16 -11.40 -5.15
C ASN A 45 -13.83 -11.23 -5.91
N ILE A 46 -12.95 -12.24 -5.82
CA ILE A 46 -11.57 -12.16 -6.30
C ILE A 46 -11.48 -11.96 -7.83
N ASP A 47 -12.40 -12.54 -8.60
CA ASP A 47 -12.35 -12.41 -10.07
C ASP A 47 -12.56 -10.95 -10.55
N SER A 48 -13.27 -10.14 -9.76
CA SER A 48 -13.58 -8.74 -10.08
C SER A 48 -12.35 -7.81 -10.03
N ILE A 49 -11.28 -8.21 -9.35
CA ILE A 49 -10.13 -7.35 -9.08
C ILE A 49 -8.95 -7.55 -10.03
N TYR A 50 -8.95 -8.58 -10.88
CA TYR A 50 -7.83 -8.85 -11.80
C TYR A 50 -7.53 -7.68 -12.74
N LYS A 51 -8.54 -6.89 -13.12
CA LYS A 51 -8.35 -5.69 -13.97
C LYS A 51 -7.41 -4.63 -13.37
N TYR A 52 -7.21 -4.63 -12.06
CA TYR A 52 -6.35 -3.71 -11.33
C TYR A 52 -4.90 -4.18 -11.23
N PHE A 53 -4.58 -5.39 -11.67
CA PHE A 53 -3.20 -5.88 -11.70
C PHE A 53 -2.51 -5.54 -13.02
N ASP A 54 -1.21 -5.31 -12.95
CA ASP A 54 -0.37 -5.11 -14.12
C ASP A 54 -0.44 -6.37 -15.02
N PRO A 55 -0.71 -6.23 -16.33
CA PRO A 55 -0.85 -7.37 -17.23
C PRO A 55 0.39 -8.26 -17.30
N ASN A 56 1.60 -7.69 -17.21
CA ASN A 56 2.84 -8.46 -17.23
C ASN A 56 3.01 -9.24 -15.91
N TYR A 57 2.64 -8.64 -14.79
CA TYR A 57 2.62 -9.33 -13.51
C TYR A 57 1.64 -10.51 -13.52
N LEU A 58 0.41 -10.29 -14.00
CA LEU A 58 -0.58 -11.36 -14.17
C LEU A 58 -0.07 -12.47 -15.09
N LYS A 59 0.42 -12.13 -16.29
CA LYS A 59 0.93 -13.11 -17.25
C LYS A 59 1.94 -14.07 -16.62
N ASN A 60 2.82 -13.55 -15.76
CA ASN A 60 3.91 -14.33 -15.15
C ASN A 60 3.51 -15.02 -13.84
N LYS A 61 2.49 -14.54 -13.13
CA LYS A 61 2.17 -14.97 -11.75
C LYS A 61 0.71 -15.34 -11.51
N ASN A 62 -0.15 -15.39 -12.53
CA ASN A 62 -1.61 -15.56 -12.40
C ASN A 62 -2.00 -16.71 -11.45
N VAL A 63 -1.45 -17.91 -11.66
CA VAL A 63 -1.74 -19.08 -10.82
C VAL A 63 -1.33 -18.86 -9.36
N LYS A 64 -0.18 -18.22 -9.13
CA LYS A 64 0.30 -17.88 -7.79
C LYS A 64 -0.63 -16.85 -7.14
N ILE A 65 -0.97 -15.77 -7.85
CA ILE A 65 -1.87 -14.71 -7.36
C ILE A 65 -3.22 -15.30 -6.97
N LYS A 66 -3.83 -16.12 -7.82
CA LYS A 66 -5.13 -16.77 -7.53
C LYS A 66 -5.06 -17.59 -6.24
N LYS A 67 -4.03 -18.42 -6.08
CA LYS A 67 -3.82 -19.23 -4.87
C LYS A 67 -3.59 -18.36 -3.63
N THR A 68 -2.77 -17.31 -3.75
CA THR A 68 -2.48 -16.38 -2.66
C THR A 68 -3.74 -15.66 -2.19
N LEU A 69 -4.55 -15.13 -3.12
CA LEU A 69 -5.79 -14.43 -2.78
C LEU A 69 -6.85 -15.36 -2.18
N ALA A 70 -6.99 -16.57 -2.72
CA ALA A 70 -7.91 -17.57 -2.17
C ALA A 70 -7.49 -17.98 -0.75
N LYS A 71 -6.19 -18.21 -0.52
CA LYS A 71 -5.68 -18.50 0.82
C LYS A 71 -5.94 -17.35 1.78
N PHE A 72 -5.64 -16.11 1.36
CA PHE A 72 -5.87 -14.94 2.19
C PHE A 72 -7.34 -14.78 2.56
N TYR A 73 -8.26 -15.00 1.63
CA TYR A 73 -9.70 -14.99 1.91
C TYR A 73 -10.07 -16.03 2.99
N LEU A 74 -9.60 -17.26 2.86
CA LEU A 74 -9.88 -18.32 3.86
C LEU A 74 -9.26 -18.01 5.22
N ASP A 75 -8.02 -17.50 5.24
CA ASP A 75 -7.36 -17.09 6.48
C ASP A 75 -8.13 -15.95 7.16
N HIS A 76 -8.63 -14.99 6.39
CA HIS A 76 -9.47 -13.88 6.86
C HIS A 76 -10.83 -14.37 7.38
N GLU A 77 -11.50 -15.28 6.65
CA GLU A 77 -12.79 -15.86 7.05
C GLU A 77 -12.67 -16.64 8.37
N ALA A 78 -11.53 -17.31 8.60
CA ALA A 78 -11.24 -18.01 9.84
C ALA A 78 -10.90 -17.08 11.01
N MET A 79 -10.76 -15.77 10.81
CA MET A 79 -10.48 -14.82 11.88
C MET A 79 -11.72 -14.55 12.74
N ASN A 80 -11.49 -14.05 13.96
CA ASN A 80 -12.56 -13.55 14.81
C ASN A 80 -13.31 -12.42 14.07
N PRO A 81 -14.66 -12.41 14.05
CA PRO A 81 -15.45 -11.32 13.44
C PRO A 81 -15.14 -9.92 14.01
N LEU A 82 -14.57 -9.85 15.22
CA LEU A 82 -14.12 -8.61 15.85
C LEU A 82 -12.70 -8.19 15.42
N ALA A 83 -12.09 -8.89 14.47
CA ALA A 83 -10.77 -8.56 13.94
C ALA A 83 -10.77 -7.14 13.38
N LYS A 84 -9.80 -6.34 13.83
CA LYS A 84 -9.62 -4.97 13.35
C LYS A 84 -8.70 -4.96 12.15
N ARG A 85 -9.00 -4.10 11.18
CA ARG A 85 -8.14 -3.84 10.02
C ARG A 85 -7.51 -2.45 10.13
N ASP A 86 -6.20 -2.37 9.90
CA ASP A 86 -5.47 -1.12 9.72
C ASP A 86 -4.87 -1.05 8.30
N VAL A 87 -4.66 0.17 7.79
CA VAL A 87 -3.98 0.43 6.54
C VAL A 87 -2.82 1.40 6.76
N THR A 88 -1.63 1.01 6.33
CA THR A 88 -0.42 1.84 6.42
C THR A 88 0.17 2.04 5.02
N LEU A 89 0.45 3.29 4.66
CA LEU A 89 1.30 3.59 3.52
C LEU A 89 2.76 3.48 3.93
N VAL A 90 3.53 2.67 3.20
CA VAL A 90 4.98 2.54 3.33
C VAL A 90 5.61 3.05 2.05
N TRP A 91 6.75 3.76 2.18
CA TRP A 91 7.49 4.33 1.04
C TRP A 91 8.83 3.64 0.77
N PRO A 92 8.85 2.40 0.26
CA PRO A 92 10.07 1.85 -0.31
C PRO A 92 10.56 2.67 -1.51
N THR A 93 11.83 2.51 -1.87
CA THR A 93 12.39 3.20 -3.04
C THR A 93 11.68 2.77 -4.32
N GLY A 94 11.04 3.74 -5.01
CA GLY A 94 10.46 3.56 -6.34
C GLY A 94 9.00 3.10 -6.40
N TYR A 95 8.34 2.88 -5.25
CA TYR A 95 6.93 2.47 -5.24
C TYR A 95 6.21 2.84 -3.94
N ASN A 96 4.89 2.93 -4.01
CA ASN A 96 4.00 3.06 -2.87
C ASN A 96 3.50 1.68 -2.48
N LEU A 97 3.67 1.30 -1.21
CA LEU A 97 3.18 0.03 -0.67
C LEU A 97 2.05 0.31 0.31
N PHE A 98 0.85 -0.17 -0.01
CA PHE A 98 -0.28 -0.14 0.91
C PHE A 98 -0.37 -1.47 1.64
N ARG A 99 -0.10 -1.41 2.94
CA ARG A 99 -0.08 -2.55 3.85
C ARG A 99 -1.38 -2.61 4.63
N PHE A 100 -2.10 -3.71 4.51
CA PHE A 100 -3.29 -3.98 5.29
C PHE A 100 -2.96 -5.03 6.34
N ARG A 101 -3.22 -4.71 7.61
CA ARG A 101 -2.96 -5.60 8.75
C ARG A 101 -4.24 -5.89 9.49
N TYR A 102 -4.43 -7.16 9.82
CA TYR A 102 -5.57 -7.64 10.59
C TYR A 102 -5.10 -8.08 11.96
N PHE A 103 -5.81 -7.63 12.98
CA PHE A 103 -5.43 -7.83 14.38
C PHE A 103 -6.49 -8.66 15.09
N ASP A 104 -6.03 -9.66 15.84
CA ASP A 104 -6.81 -10.41 16.82
C ASP A 104 -6.31 -10.11 18.25
N SER A 105 -6.80 -10.84 19.25
CA SER A 105 -6.38 -10.68 20.65
C SER A 105 -4.89 -10.96 20.90
N THR A 106 -4.19 -11.60 19.96
CA THR A 106 -2.76 -11.93 20.03
C THR A 106 -1.88 -10.97 19.22
N GLY A 107 -2.48 -9.97 18.57
CA GLY A 107 -1.81 -8.95 17.76
C GLY A 107 -2.04 -9.17 16.26
N THR A 108 -1.08 -8.76 15.42
CA THR A 108 -1.20 -8.92 13.96
C THR A 108 -1.24 -10.40 13.58
N ALA A 109 -2.33 -10.83 12.97
CA ALA A 109 -2.60 -12.21 12.61
C ALA A 109 -2.56 -12.45 11.09
N LEU A 110 -2.75 -11.40 10.29
CA LEU A 110 -2.71 -11.49 8.83
C LEU A 110 -2.26 -10.16 8.24
N GLN A 111 -1.51 -10.21 7.14
CA GLN A 111 -1.12 -9.04 6.38
C GLN A 111 -1.24 -9.29 4.88
N ILE A 112 -1.63 -8.26 4.14
CA ILE A 112 -1.55 -8.20 2.67
C ILE A 112 -1.00 -6.85 2.25
N ASP A 113 0.00 -6.89 1.37
CA ASP A 113 0.71 -5.73 0.85
C ASP A 113 0.41 -5.61 -0.66
N LEU A 114 0.04 -4.40 -1.10
CA LEU A 114 -0.21 -4.06 -2.50
C LEU A 114 0.76 -2.95 -2.94
N SER A 115 1.58 -3.23 -3.95
CA SER A 115 2.58 -2.27 -4.46
C SER A 115 2.16 -1.63 -5.77
N TYR A 116 2.28 -0.30 -5.82
CA TYR A 116 1.96 0.57 -6.95
C TYR A 116 3.18 1.41 -7.34
N LYS A 117 3.39 1.67 -8.63
CA LYS A 117 4.49 2.54 -9.06
C LYS A 117 4.30 3.92 -8.46
N LYS A 118 5.40 4.50 -7.95
CA LYS A 118 5.39 5.84 -7.40
C LYS A 118 5.06 6.85 -8.50
N ASP A 119 4.38 7.94 -8.12
CA ASP A 119 4.07 9.09 -8.98
C ASP A 119 3.17 8.78 -10.20
N ASP A 120 2.62 7.57 -10.30
CA ASP A 120 1.68 7.15 -11.35
C ASP A 120 0.27 6.93 -10.76
N ILE A 121 -0.62 7.90 -10.98
CA ILE A 121 -2.00 7.85 -10.50
C ILE A 121 -2.80 6.67 -11.08
N ASN A 122 -2.42 6.21 -12.27
CA ASN A 122 -3.08 5.10 -12.97
C ASN A 122 -2.34 3.78 -12.78
N SER A 123 -1.37 3.76 -11.85
CA SER A 123 -0.57 2.58 -11.61
C SER A 123 -1.45 1.39 -11.23
N LYS A 124 -1.14 0.25 -11.82
CA LYS A 124 -1.72 -1.04 -11.46
C LYS A 124 -0.84 -1.75 -10.44
N ILE A 125 -1.42 -2.70 -9.72
CA ILE A 125 -0.68 -3.53 -8.77
C ILE A 125 0.34 -4.36 -9.53
N PHE A 126 1.63 -4.12 -9.27
CA PHE A 126 2.72 -4.87 -9.88
C PHE A 126 3.32 -5.92 -8.94
N LEU A 127 2.96 -5.87 -7.65
CA LEU A 127 3.34 -6.86 -6.65
C LEU A 127 2.25 -6.97 -5.58
N LEU A 128 1.92 -8.21 -5.23
CA LEU A 128 1.07 -8.57 -4.10
C LEU A 128 1.79 -9.59 -3.24
N GLU A 129 1.79 -9.35 -1.93
CA GLU A 129 2.37 -10.26 -0.94
C GLU A 129 1.41 -10.43 0.23
N THR A 130 1.33 -11.65 0.77
CA THR A 130 0.57 -11.97 1.98
C THR A 130 1.50 -12.55 3.01
N ILE A 131 1.37 -12.13 4.26
CA ILE A 131 2.18 -12.63 5.38
C ILE A 131 1.25 -13.22 6.43
N ASP A 132 1.51 -14.47 6.81
CA ASP A 132 0.73 -15.18 7.82
C ASP A 132 1.15 -14.83 9.25
N LYS A 133 0.32 -15.27 10.19
CA LYS A 133 0.50 -15.06 11.64
C LYS A 133 1.85 -15.54 12.15
N GLU A 134 2.30 -16.72 11.72
CA GLU A 134 3.56 -17.31 12.19
C GLU A 134 4.76 -16.49 11.75
N THR A 135 4.77 -16.03 10.50
CA THR A 135 5.83 -15.19 9.94
C THR A 135 5.84 -13.82 10.62
N LEU A 136 4.67 -13.21 10.84
CA LEU A 136 4.53 -11.94 11.55
C LEU A 136 4.98 -12.04 13.01
N LYS A 137 4.70 -13.16 13.69
CA LYS A 137 5.16 -13.43 15.06
C LYS A 137 6.69 -13.50 15.11
N LYS A 138 7.31 -14.26 14.20
CA LYS A 138 8.78 -14.35 14.10
C LYS A 138 9.44 -13.00 13.86
N GLN A 139 8.88 -12.19 12.96
CA GLN A 139 9.37 -10.83 12.69
C GLN A 139 9.35 -9.97 13.96
N ARG A 140 8.24 -9.98 14.71
CA ARG A 140 8.12 -9.24 15.98
C ARG A 140 9.13 -9.70 17.03
N GLU A 141 9.28 -11.00 17.22
CA GLU A 141 10.24 -11.57 18.16
C GLU A 141 11.69 -11.24 17.78
N SER A 142 12.00 -11.20 16.50
CA SER A 142 13.34 -10.81 16.01
C SER A 142 13.63 -9.32 16.23
N SER A 143 12.64 -8.44 16.04
CA SER A 143 12.80 -6.99 16.24
C SER A 143 12.95 -6.57 17.71
N LEU A 144 12.52 -7.42 18.65
CA LEU A 144 12.63 -7.15 20.09
C LEU A 144 13.98 -7.61 20.68
N LYS A 145 14.78 -8.34 19.91
CA LYS A 145 16.07 -8.90 20.34
C LYS A 145 17.29 -8.13 19.82
N GLY A 146 17.08 -7.10 19.01
CA GLY A 146 18.13 -6.19 18.50
C GLY A 146 17.98 -4.82 19.12
#